data_AF-A0A351SBR6-F1
#
_entry.id   AF-A0A351SBR6-F1
#
_cell.length_a   1.000
_cell.length_b   1.000
_cell.length_c   1.000
_cell.angle_alpha   90.00
_cell.angle_beta   90.00
_cell.angle_gamma   90.00
#
_symmetry.space_group_name_H-M   'P 1'
#
loop_
_entity.id
_entity.type
_entity.pdbx_description
1 polymer ?
#
loop_
_entity_poly.entity_id
_entity_poly.type
_entity_poly.pdbx_seq_one_letter_code
_entity_poly.pdbx_strand_id
1 'polypeptide(L)' 'HKMTEDDFDAVIAVHLKGSFNVARAAATHFRKQQSGSMIHFTSTSGLIGNFGQANYAAAKL' A
#
# COMPACT_ATOMS: atom_id res chain seq x y z
N HIS A 1 6.43 23.54 -3.62
CA HIS A 1 5.88 22.25 -3.15
C HIS A 1 4.37 22.30 -3.40
N LYS A 2 3.83 21.40 -4.23
CA LYS A 2 2.43 21.43 -4.70
C LYS A 2 1.53 20.40 -4.02
N MET A 3 2.10 19.47 -3.27
CA MET A 3 1.37 18.38 -2.62
C MET A 3 0.92 18.84 -1.24
N THR A 4 -0.37 18.73 -0.98
CA THR A 4 -0.94 19.00 0.35
C THR A 4 -0.83 17.76 1.25
N GLU A 5 -1.08 17.94 2.54
CA GLU A 5 -1.17 16.82 3.47
C GLU A 5 -2.35 15.90 3.13
N ASP A 6 -3.49 16.47 2.74
CA ASP A 6 -4.66 15.70 2.28
C ASP A 6 -4.34 14.84 1.04
N ASP A 7 -3.58 15.37 0.08
CA ASP A 7 -3.14 14.60 -1.10
C ASP A 7 -2.21 13.43 -0.70
N PHE A 8 -1.38 13.64 0.32
CA PHE A 8 -0.51 12.58 0.83
C PHE A 8 -1.34 11.49 1.52
N ASP A 9 -2.20 11.90 2.44
CA ASP A 9 -3.03 11.00 3.24
C ASP A 9 -4.01 10.19 2.41
N ALA A 10 -4.61 10.79 1.38
CA ALA A 10 -5.50 10.09 0.46
C ALA A 10 -4.79 8.89 -0.19
N VAL A 11 -3.55 9.06 -0.65
CA VAL A 11 -2.76 8.00 -1.29
C VAL A 11 -2.37 6.91 -0.29
N ILE A 12 -1.95 7.30 0.92
CA ILE A 12 -1.60 6.34 1.98
C ILE A 12 -2.81 5.54 2.44
N ALA A 13 -3.97 6.19 2.61
CA ALA A 13 -5.20 5.56 3.05
C ALA A 13 -5.64 4.44 2.10
N VAL A 14 -5.54 4.67 0.79
CA VAL A 14 -5.94 3.68 -0.22
C VAL A 14 -4.88 2.60 -0.38
N HIS A 15 -3.63 2.96 -0.66
CA HIS A 15 -2.64 1.98 -1.10
C HIS A 15 -2.02 1.18 0.03
N LEU A 16 -1.65 1.83 1.13
CA LEU A 16 -0.97 1.18 2.25
C LEU A 16 -1.98 0.67 3.28
N LYS A 17 -2.83 1.55 3.82
CA LYS A 17 -3.83 1.16 4.83
C LYS A 17 -4.88 0.21 4.25
N GLY A 18 -5.31 0.43 3.00
CA GLY A 18 -6.23 -0.47 2.31
C GLY A 18 -5.69 -1.91 2.20
N SER A 19 -4.45 -2.06 1.72
CA SER A 19 -3.78 -3.36 1.64
C SER A 19 -3.65 -4.03 3.01
N PHE A 20 -3.24 -3.28 4.03
CA PHE A 20 -3.14 -3.75 5.41
C PHE A 20 -4.47 -4.26 5.95
N ASN A 21 -5.56 -3.52 5.75
CA ASN A 21 -6.88 -3.88 6.26
C ASN A 21 -7.39 -5.19 5.64
N VAL A 22 -7.22 -5.36 4.33
CA VAL A 22 -7.61 -6.59 3.63
C VAL A 22 -6.74 -7.77 4.09
N ALA A 23 -5.42 -7.59 4.15
CA ALA A 23 -4.51 -8.63 4.62
C ALA A 23 -4.85 -9.06 6.06
N ARG A 24 -5.10 -8.11 6.96
CA ARG A 24 -5.49 -8.37 8.35
C ARG A 24 -6.81 -9.16 8.43
N ALA A 25 -7.80 -8.80 7.63
CA ALA A 25 -9.08 -9.51 7.59
C ALA A 25 -8.90 -10.95 7.06
N ALA A 26 -8.15 -11.13 5.97
CA ALA A 26 -7.93 -12.42 5.34
C ALA A 26 -7.00 -13.36 6.14
N ALA A 27 -6.02 -12.82 6.87
CA ALA A 27 -4.96 -13.60 7.53
C ALA A 27 -5.52 -14.68 8.48
N THR A 28 -6.58 -14.37 9.22
CA THR A 28 -7.20 -15.35 10.14
C THR A 28 -7.83 -16.52 9.39
N HIS A 29 -8.46 -16.26 8.23
CA HIS A 29 -9.05 -17.30 7.39
C HIS A 29 -7.98 -18.20 6.77
N PHE A 30 -6.94 -17.58 6.18
CA PHE A 30 -5.84 -18.33 5.55
C PHE A 30 -5.10 -19.21 6.56
N ARG A 31 -4.90 -18.69 7.78
CA ARG A 31 -4.33 -19.48 8.88
C ARG A 31 -5.22 -20.65 9.27
N LYS A 32 -6.54 -20.46 9.43
CA LYS A 32 -7.46 -21.55 9.82
C LYS A 32 -7.49 -22.68 8.78
N GLN A 33 -7.49 -22.34 7.49
CA GLN A 33 -7.55 -23.32 6.40
C GLN A 33 -6.17 -23.88 6.00
N GLN A 34 -5.08 -23.44 6.66
CA GLN A 34 -3.69 -23.85 6.38
C GLN A 34 -3.28 -23.67 4.91
N SER A 35 -3.85 -22.67 4.24
CA SER A 35 -3.63 -22.40 2.82
C SER A 35 -4.04 -20.97 2.45
N GLY A 36 -3.42 -20.39 1.43
CA GLY A 36 -3.74 -19.07 0.92
C GLY A 36 -2.51 -18.34 0.38
N SER A 37 -2.74 -17.38 -0.51
CA SER A 37 -1.68 -16.52 -1.07
C SER A 37 -2.20 -15.09 -1.15
N MET A 38 -1.36 -14.12 -0.80
CA MET A 38 -1.63 -12.70 -0.94
C MET A 38 -0.61 -12.11 -1.91
N ILE A 39 -1.10 -11.37 -2.90
CA ILE A 39 -0.26 -10.70 -3.88
C ILE A 39 -0.53 -9.20 -3.75
N HIS A 40 0.53 -8.43 -3.54
CA HIS A 40 0.47 -6.98 -3.45
C HIS A 40 1.24 -6.35 -4.61
N PHE A 41 0.77 -5.20 -5.08
CA PHE A 41 1.39 -4.47 -6.16
C PHE A 41 2.29 -3.36 -5.62
N THR A 42 3.60 -3.51 -5.82
CA THR A 42 4.59 -2.44 -5.71
C THR A 42 4.74 -1.70 -7.06
N SER A 43 5.72 -0.80 -7.17
CA SER A 43 6.03 -0.04 -8.37
C SER A 43 7.52 0.35 -8.38
N THR A 44 8.09 0.59 -9.56
CA THR A 44 9.42 1.21 -9.70
C THR A 44 9.51 2.54 -8.96
N SER A 45 8.43 3.34 -8.92
CA SER A 45 8.38 4.57 -8.12
C SER A 45 8.59 4.32 -6.62
N GLY A 46 8.20 3.16 -6.10
CA GLY A 46 8.48 2.75 -4.72
C GLY A 46 9.92 2.29 -4.51
N LEU A 47 10.52 1.65 -5.52
CA LEU A 47 11.88 1.12 -5.43
C LEU A 47 12.97 2.17 -5.62
N ILE A 48 12.80 3.07 -6.59
CA ILE A 48 13.84 4.04 -7.00
C ILE A 48 13.37 5.49 -6.93
N GLY A 49 12.13 5.74 -6.52
CA GLY A 49 11.54 7.08 -6.50
C GLY A 49 11.08 7.55 -7.88
N ASN A 50 10.18 8.53 -7.88
CA ASN A 50 9.80 9.26 -9.10
C ASN A 50 9.44 10.72 -8.75
N PHE A 51 9.77 11.65 -9.65
CA PHE A 51 9.53 13.08 -9.42
C PHE A 51 8.04 13.37 -9.27
N GLY A 52 7.68 14.13 -8.23
CA GLY A 52 6.29 14.49 -7.93
C GLY A 52 5.44 13.37 -7.31
N GLN A 53 6.01 12.20 -7.02
CA GLN A 53 5.28 11.04 -6.51
C GLN A 53 5.73 10.62 -5.11
N ALA A 54 6.07 11.57 -4.24
CA ALA A 54 6.58 11.23 -2.90
C ALA A 54 5.57 10.44 -2.03
N ASN A 55 4.28 10.79 -2.09
CA ASN A 55 3.20 10.03 -1.43
C ASN A 55 3.04 8.61 -2.01
N TYR A 56 3.06 8.48 -3.33
CA TYR A 56 2.90 7.20 -4.01
C TYR A 56 4.12 6.28 -3.82
N ALA A 57 5.34 6.84 -3.87
CA ALA A 57 6.57 6.13 -3.55
C ALA A 57 6.53 5.59 -2.11
N ALA A 58 6.15 6.44 -1.14
CA ALA A 58 5.98 6.04 0.25
C ALA A 58 4.94 4.92 0.44
N ALA A 59 3.89 4.87 -0.38
CA ALA A 59 2.88 3.83 -0.30
C ALA A 59 3.27 2.50 -0.97
N LYS A 60 4.33 2.49 -1.80
CA LYS A 60 4.70 1.35 -2.66
C LYS A 60 6.06 0.73 -2.33
N LEU A 61 6.85 1.38 -1.49
CA LEU A 61 8.09 0.86 -0.91
C LEU A 61 7.77 -0.22 0.12
#